data_AF-A0A2N5VCL0-F1
#
_entry.id   AF-A0A2N5VCL0-F1
#
_cell.length_a   1.000
_cell.length_b   1.000
_cell.length_c   1.000
_cell.angle_alpha   90.00
_cell.angle_beta   90.00
_cell.angle_gamma   90.00
#
_symmetry.space_group_name_H-M   'P 1'
#
loop_
_entity.id
_entity.type
_entity.pdbx_description
1 polymer ?
#
loop_
_entity_poly.entity_id
_entity_poly.type
_entity_poly.pdbx_seq_one_letter_code
_entity_poly.pdbx_strand_id
1 'polypeptide(L)'
;MGRTRHQRTSSRVYPEYSHQSPADSSDHHLKHHSQEMSEDGGDEDDDNSSIVSNFPPVPPHHHHHHHHHSPLLGRVPSTTIFFRRSAEPSSSSAGSSSYRNLRTRSRGFVGKVSCRWIRMPALLLLSLVAILSFVVVPWYQSRADLDLNLLRGLENHLDAFAVHNISAPDGSIYGSFVGIGASLQSLFVKDRHGTFRDIVLGYDNTSEYLHHPSNPRFGSVVGRYANRIKNSSFIIPGYPRRIFHTTPNEHEGLNTLHGGAPGWDRRPFKVEAKNLSCISFSLVDRDGEQGFPSEVITKIEYQLLSGGKWKTRMTAQAKGPTPIMLSSHVYWNLDAYASSESASKHFLQLNASQYIAVDPILVPTGALQPVKDTPLDFTEATEIGSRLNQTLGLCGEDCIGYDNALVYHSNRSLDLPAMSMWSHQSGIKMSVVTDQLGVQIYSCNSILSFDPRVKPIPRKKSQMGPHAIYENFSCIVIEQQGLIDAINHPEWNVDDIHGPDKPYEWNSVYEFSTI
;
A
#
# COMPACT_ATOMS: atom_id res chain seq x y z
N MET A 1 -20.20 5.05 65.88
CA MET A 1 -19.61 6.40 66.15
C MET A 1 -18.97 6.84 64.85
N GLY A 2 -19.27 7.92 64.14
CA GLY A 2 -20.00 9.14 64.42
C GLY A 2 -19.24 10.32 63.77
N ARG A 3 -19.87 10.99 62.79
CA ARG A 3 -19.65 12.37 62.26
C ARG A 3 -18.60 12.70 61.17
N THR A 4 -19.11 12.83 59.93
CA THR A 4 -19.28 14.04 59.05
C THR A 4 -18.39 15.29 59.14
N ARG A 5 -17.91 15.76 57.97
CA ARG A 5 -18.09 17.07 57.23
C ARG A 5 -16.85 17.30 56.32
N HIS A 6 -16.85 17.86 55.11
CA HIS A 6 -17.69 18.88 54.46
C HIS A 6 -17.56 18.81 52.91
N GLN A 7 -18.64 19.17 52.21
CA GLN A 7 -18.70 19.49 50.77
C GLN A 7 -17.95 20.79 50.42
N ARG A 8 -17.44 20.87 49.17
CA ARG A 8 -17.53 22.09 48.34
C ARG A 8 -17.59 21.72 46.86
N THR A 9 -18.78 21.86 46.29
CA THR A 9 -19.09 21.86 44.85
C THR A 9 -18.86 23.27 44.29
N SER A 10 -18.20 23.36 43.13
CA SER A 10 -18.09 24.58 42.33
C SER A 10 -18.84 24.35 41.02
N SER A 11 -20.05 24.90 40.95
CA SER A 11 -20.88 25.07 39.76
C SER A 11 -20.30 26.16 38.85
N ARG A 12 -19.97 25.82 37.60
CA ARG A 12 -19.78 26.81 36.53
C ARG A 12 -21.05 26.91 35.70
N VAL A 13 -21.56 28.13 35.68
CA VAL A 13 -22.74 28.62 34.96
C VAL A 13 -22.40 28.70 33.47
N TYR A 14 -23.25 28.11 32.62
CA TYR A 14 -23.29 28.36 31.17
C TYR A 14 -24.44 29.33 30.90
N PRO A 15 -24.27 30.37 30.06
CA PRO A 15 -25.40 31.20 29.65
C PRO A 15 -26.24 30.50 28.57
N GLU A 16 -27.55 30.53 28.79
CA GLU A 16 -28.60 30.15 27.84
C GLU A 16 -28.50 31.00 26.56
N TYR A 17 -28.52 30.35 25.40
CA TYR A 17 -28.85 31.00 24.13
C TYR A 17 -30.33 30.78 23.83
N SER A 18 -31.05 31.89 23.87
CA SER A 18 -32.46 32.01 23.51
C SER A 18 -32.64 31.90 22.01
N HIS A 19 -33.52 30.99 21.60
CA HIS A 19 -34.08 30.96 20.25
C HIS A 19 -35.06 32.13 20.08
N GLN A 20 -34.82 32.97 19.07
CA GLN A 20 -35.83 33.87 18.52
C GLN A 20 -36.00 33.54 17.04
N SER A 21 -37.16 32.97 16.71
CA SER A 21 -37.76 33.04 15.38
C SER A 21 -38.24 34.47 15.10
N PRO A 22 -38.43 34.80 13.82
CA PRO A 22 -39.73 35.32 13.44
C PRO A 22 -40.32 34.58 12.23
N ALA A 23 -41.61 34.33 12.31
CA ALA A 23 -42.49 33.96 11.22
C ALA A 23 -43.33 35.17 10.79
N ASP A 24 -43.95 35.03 9.62
CA ASP A 24 -45.01 35.84 8.99
C ASP A 24 -44.61 37.18 8.36
N SER A 25 -45.16 37.58 7.21
CA SER A 25 -46.07 36.97 6.22
C SER A 25 -46.17 37.98 5.07
N SER A 26 -46.48 37.54 3.84
CA SER A 26 -47.63 38.05 3.07
C SER A 26 -47.56 37.59 1.61
N ASP A 27 -48.67 36.96 1.22
CA ASP A 27 -49.10 36.60 -0.13
C ASP A 27 -48.91 37.70 -1.20
N HIS A 28 -48.63 37.29 -2.43
CA HIS A 28 -49.46 37.74 -3.55
C HIS A 28 -49.52 36.75 -4.72
N HIS A 29 -50.76 36.51 -5.09
CA HIS A 29 -51.35 35.74 -6.16
C HIS A 29 -51.02 36.25 -7.59
N LEU A 30 -51.15 35.33 -8.57
CA LEU A 30 -51.68 35.46 -9.95
C LEU A 30 -50.72 35.52 -11.17
N LYS A 31 -50.72 34.39 -11.90
CA LYS A 31 -51.17 34.18 -13.30
C LYS A 31 -50.35 34.65 -14.53
N HIS A 32 -50.35 33.72 -15.50
CA HIS A 32 -50.20 33.85 -16.97
C HIS A 32 -48.78 34.18 -17.48
N HIS A 33 -48.28 33.67 -18.62
CA HIS A 33 -48.90 33.09 -19.81
C HIS A 33 -47.88 32.18 -20.52
N SER A 34 -48.35 31.07 -21.08
CA SER A 34 -47.74 30.33 -22.17
C SER A 34 -47.97 31.05 -23.50
N GLN A 35 -47.00 31.00 -24.42
CA GLN A 35 -47.26 31.11 -25.86
C GLN A 35 -46.15 30.45 -26.68
N GLU A 36 -46.54 29.36 -27.37
CA GLU A 36 -45.91 28.83 -28.57
C GLU A 36 -46.03 29.85 -29.70
N MET A 37 -45.07 29.80 -30.63
CA MET A 37 -45.32 30.18 -32.02
C MET A 37 -44.54 29.26 -32.95
N SER A 38 -45.30 28.47 -33.69
CA SER A 38 -44.94 27.67 -34.85
C SER A 38 -44.87 28.52 -36.12
N GLU A 39 -44.11 28.04 -37.11
CA GLU A 39 -44.40 27.91 -38.56
C GLU A 39 -43.06 27.95 -39.33
N ASP A 40 -42.65 26.84 -39.96
CA ASP A 40 -43.04 26.36 -41.32
C ASP A 40 -42.34 27.21 -42.40
N GLY A 41 -41.63 26.71 -43.41
CA GLY A 41 -41.34 25.40 -43.99
C GLY A 41 -40.56 25.64 -45.30
N GLY A 42 -40.09 24.58 -45.97
CA GLY A 42 -39.82 24.60 -47.43
C GLY A 42 -38.37 24.67 -47.91
N ASP A 43 -37.75 23.49 -47.97
CA ASP A 43 -37.05 22.82 -49.08
C ASP A 43 -36.65 23.53 -50.41
N GLU A 44 -35.60 22.91 -50.99
CA GLU A 44 -35.15 22.82 -52.39
C GLU A 44 -34.06 23.79 -52.93
N ASP A 45 -32.84 23.25 -52.88
CA ASP A 45 -31.98 22.83 -54.01
C ASP A 45 -31.27 23.82 -54.95
N ASP A 46 -30.01 23.42 -55.17
CA ASP A 46 -29.16 23.49 -56.35
C ASP A 46 -28.24 24.71 -56.64
N ASP A 47 -26.97 24.42 -56.37
CA ASP A 47 -25.84 24.38 -57.32
C ASP A 47 -24.93 25.61 -57.57
N ASN A 48 -23.71 25.44 -57.05
CA ASN A 48 -22.45 25.29 -57.81
C ASN A 48 -21.39 26.41 -57.76
N SER A 49 -20.16 25.91 -57.63
CA SER A 49 -18.84 26.51 -57.87
C SER A 49 -18.27 27.44 -56.78
N SER A 50 -17.00 27.42 -56.39
CA SER A 50 -15.83 26.55 -56.62
C SER A 50 -14.65 27.15 -55.80
N ILE A 51 -13.56 26.39 -55.62
CA ILE A 51 -12.15 26.84 -55.49
C ILE A 51 -11.43 26.70 -54.10
N VAL A 52 -10.29 25.98 -54.19
CA VAL A 52 -9.05 25.79 -53.38
C VAL A 52 -8.96 24.74 -52.26
N SER A 53 -8.28 23.66 -52.63
CA SER A 53 -7.53 22.68 -51.83
C SER A 53 -6.21 23.23 -51.25
N ASN A 54 -5.81 22.80 -50.04
CA ASN A 54 -4.39 22.57 -49.69
C ASN A 54 -4.25 21.69 -48.42
N PHE A 55 -3.66 20.51 -48.59
CA PHE A 55 -3.18 19.61 -47.54
C PHE A 55 -1.64 19.61 -47.52
N PRO A 56 -0.96 19.50 -46.35
CA PRO A 56 0.49 19.34 -46.26
C PRO A 56 0.97 17.87 -46.27
N PRO A 57 2.27 17.60 -46.50
CA PRO A 57 2.75 16.36 -47.11
C PRO A 57 3.30 15.29 -46.13
N VAL A 58 3.30 14.05 -46.62
CA VAL A 58 3.91 12.82 -46.05
C VAL A 58 5.38 12.68 -46.49
N PRO A 59 6.32 12.18 -45.64
CA PRO A 59 7.67 11.80 -46.06
C PRO A 59 7.84 10.30 -46.38
N PRO A 60 8.92 9.89 -47.07
CA PRO A 60 8.88 8.82 -48.06
C PRO A 60 9.28 7.42 -47.56
N HIS A 61 8.73 6.42 -48.25
CA HIS A 61 9.16 5.02 -48.23
C HIS A 61 10.50 4.82 -48.97
N HIS A 62 11.42 4.08 -48.36
CA HIS A 62 12.52 3.41 -49.04
C HIS A 62 12.17 1.93 -49.29
N HIS A 63 12.16 1.55 -50.55
CA HIS A 63 12.17 0.16 -51.01
C HIS A 63 13.59 -0.43 -50.92
N HIS A 64 13.71 -1.64 -50.36
CA HIS A 64 14.69 -2.62 -50.83
C HIS A 64 14.00 -3.97 -51.02
N HIS A 65 14.17 -4.51 -52.23
CA HIS A 65 13.66 -5.79 -52.69
C HIS A 65 14.45 -6.99 -52.14
N HIS A 66 13.69 -8.05 -51.89
CA HIS A 66 13.95 -9.48 -52.07
C HIS A 66 15.38 -10.04 -51.97
N HIS A 67 15.54 -11.08 -51.15
CA HIS A 67 15.94 -12.39 -51.66
C HIS A 67 15.31 -13.53 -50.82
N HIS A 68 14.54 -14.38 -51.50
CA HIS A 68 14.21 -15.74 -51.09
C HIS A 68 15.49 -16.59 -51.00
N HIS A 69 15.54 -17.57 -50.08
CA HIS A 69 15.82 -18.99 -50.37
C HIS A 69 16.00 -19.81 -49.06
N SER A 70 15.11 -20.77 -48.84
CA SER A 70 15.45 -22.11 -48.32
C SER A 70 15.42 -23.05 -49.55
N PRO A 71 16.24 -24.12 -49.65
CA PRO A 71 15.96 -25.37 -48.91
C PRO A 71 17.14 -26.35 -48.60
N LEU A 72 16.88 -27.27 -47.66
CA LEU A 72 17.19 -28.72 -47.59
C LEU A 72 18.64 -29.33 -47.61
N LEU A 73 18.80 -30.31 -46.69
CA LEU A 73 19.56 -31.60 -46.73
C LEU A 73 21.09 -31.63 -46.45
N GLY A 74 21.52 -32.48 -45.50
CA GLY A 74 22.86 -33.10 -45.51
C GLY A 74 23.45 -33.57 -44.16
N ARG A 75 23.54 -34.89 -43.98
CA ARG A 75 24.11 -35.74 -42.89
C ARG A 75 25.54 -35.43 -42.35
N VAL A 76 25.73 -35.56 -41.01
CA VAL A 76 26.52 -36.54 -40.16
C VAL A 76 27.98 -36.94 -40.57
N PRO A 77 28.91 -37.48 -39.72
CA PRO A 77 29.16 -37.55 -38.25
C PRO A 77 30.55 -36.95 -37.84
N SER A 78 30.96 -36.80 -36.56
CA SER A 78 31.51 -37.78 -35.57
C SER A 78 32.14 -36.89 -34.47
N THR A 79 32.27 -37.23 -33.18
CA THR A 79 33.01 -38.38 -32.64
C THR A 79 32.62 -38.66 -31.18
N THR A 80 32.58 -39.95 -30.88
CA THR A 80 32.28 -40.67 -29.63
C THR A 80 33.52 -40.84 -28.75
N ILE A 81 33.38 -40.81 -27.40
CA ILE A 81 34.14 -41.65 -26.43
C ILE A 81 33.18 -41.89 -25.22
N PHE A 82 32.53 -43.05 -25.01
CA PHE A 82 32.95 -44.28 -24.28
C PHE A 82 33.41 -44.01 -22.81
N PHE A 83 33.13 -44.76 -21.73
CA PHE A 83 32.65 -46.12 -21.49
C PHE A 83 31.98 -46.25 -20.09
N ARG A 84 30.98 -47.13 -20.06
CA ARG A 84 30.36 -48.00 -19.03
C ARG A 84 31.11 -48.31 -17.69
N ARG A 85 30.36 -48.17 -16.58
CA ARG A 85 29.99 -49.14 -15.50
C ARG A 85 30.93 -50.33 -15.15
N SER A 86 31.32 -50.46 -13.87
CA SER A 86 30.87 -51.51 -12.89
C SER A 86 31.89 -51.92 -11.81
N ALA A 87 31.34 -52.20 -10.62
CA ALA A 87 31.74 -53.17 -9.58
C ALA A 87 32.77 -52.81 -8.47
N GLU A 88 32.34 -53.00 -7.22
CA GLU A 88 33.12 -53.04 -5.96
C GLU A 88 34.05 -54.27 -5.88
N PRO A 89 35.02 -54.30 -4.93
CA PRO A 89 34.78 -55.03 -3.66
C PRO A 89 35.50 -54.50 -2.38
N SER A 90 34.86 -54.76 -1.23
CA SER A 90 35.33 -55.12 0.13
C SER A 90 36.75 -54.81 0.68
N SER A 91 36.76 -54.18 1.88
CA SER A 91 37.54 -54.43 3.13
C SER A 91 39.05 -54.77 3.12
N SER A 92 39.85 -54.04 3.92
CA SER A 92 40.62 -54.57 5.08
C SER A 92 41.61 -53.53 5.65
N SER A 93 41.96 -53.75 6.92
CA SER A 93 42.71 -52.92 7.87
C SER A 93 44.25 -53.12 7.86
N ALA A 94 44.95 -52.16 8.49
CA ALA A 94 46.19 -52.27 9.30
C ALA A 94 47.51 -51.69 8.73
N GLY A 95 48.32 -51.14 9.66
CA GLY A 95 49.76 -50.82 9.51
C GLY A 95 50.08 -49.32 9.54
N SER A 96 50.48 -48.70 10.67
CA SER A 96 51.81 -48.66 11.33
C SER A 96 52.85 -47.72 10.70
N SER A 97 53.70 -47.16 11.57
CA SER A 97 55.03 -46.53 11.33
C SER A 97 55.03 -44.99 11.28
N SER A 98 56.06 -44.23 11.71
CA SER A 98 57.09 -44.31 12.75
C SER A 98 57.99 -43.06 12.61
N TYR A 99 58.66 -42.62 13.70
CA TYR A 99 59.90 -41.81 13.75
C TYR A 99 59.86 -40.35 13.20
N ARG A 100 60.59 -39.32 13.65
CA ARG A 100 61.77 -39.08 14.52
C ARG A 100 61.74 -37.55 14.86
N ASN A 101 61.79 -37.12 16.13
CA ASN A 101 62.95 -36.69 16.92
C ASN A 101 64.05 -35.83 16.23
N LEU A 102 64.28 -34.64 16.77
CA LEU A 102 65.63 -34.10 17.04
C LEU A 102 65.63 -33.26 18.33
N ARG A 103 66.50 -33.68 19.25
CA ARG A 103 66.88 -33.10 20.57
C ARG A 103 67.64 -31.77 20.37
N THR A 104 67.70 -30.88 21.35
CA THR A 104 68.77 -30.83 22.37
C THR A 104 68.35 -30.11 23.66
N ARG A 105 69.07 -30.44 24.75
CA ARG A 105 68.74 -30.26 26.17
C ARG A 105 69.96 -29.71 26.90
N SER A 106 69.81 -28.74 27.81
CA SER A 106 70.62 -28.59 29.04
C SER A 106 69.95 -27.54 29.95
N ARG A 107 69.34 -27.98 31.06
CA ARG A 107 69.86 -28.13 32.44
C ARG A 107 69.82 -26.81 33.24
N GLY A 108 68.96 -26.83 34.26
CA GLY A 108 68.67 -25.71 35.14
C GLY A 108 69.65 -25.50 36.29
N PHE A 109 69.47 -24.37 36.95
CA PHE A 109 70.13 -23.94 38.18
C PHE A 109 69.04 -23.74 39.24
N VAL A 110 69.22 -24.34 40.42
CA VAL A 110 68.31 -24.22 41.56
C VAL A 110 68.82 -23.11 42.48
N GLY A 111 67.99 -22.09 42.74
CA GLY A 111 68.22 -21.09 43.77
C GLY A 111 66.94 -20.87 44.58
N LYS A 112 66.96 -21.19 45.87
CA LYS A 112 65.87 -20.89 46.82
C LYS A 112 65.81 -19.38 47.07
N VAL A 113 64.67 -18.74 46.82
CA VAL A 113 64.41 -17.33 47.18
C VAL A 113 63.37 -17.27 48.30
N SER A 114 63.70 -16.53 49.36
CA SER A 114 62.93 -16.36 50.59
C SER A 114 61.57 -15.68 50.39
N CYS A 115 60.53 -16.25 51.00
CA CYS A 115 59.10 -16.02 50.77
C CYS A 115 58.52 -14.76 51.48
N ARG A 116 59.29 -13.67 51.57
CA ARG A 116 58.87 -12.46 52.32
C ARG A 116 58.57 -11.23 51.45
N TRP A 117 59.03 -11.21 50.21
CA TRP A 117 58.84 -10.09 49.27
C TRP A 117 57.62 -10.25 48.33
N ILE A 118 56.95 -11.40 48.33
CA ILE A 118 55.80 -11.69 47.45
C ILE A 118 54.44 -11.34 48.11
N ARG A 119 54.40 -11.17 49.44
CA ARG A 119 53.13 -10.97 50.17
C ARG A 119 52.55 -9.56 50.04
N MET A 120 53.38 -8.52 49.97
CA MET A 120 52.89 -7.13 49.88
C MET A 120 52.30 -6.78 48.50
N PRO A 121 52.92 -7.16 47.36
CA PRO A 121 52.34 -6.92 46.04
C PRO A 121 51.03 -7.68 45.82
N ALA A 122 50.92 -8.91 46.33
CA ALA A 122 49.73 -9.75 46.18
C ALA A 122 48.53 -9.20 46.98
N LEU A 123 48.75 -8.66 48.19
CA LEU A 123 47.71 -8.03 48.99
C LEU A 123 47.24 -6.70 48.37
N LEU A 124 48.16 -5.92 47.79
CA LEU A 124 47.82 -4.72 47.04
C LEU A 124 47.01 -5.04 45.78
N LEU A 125 47.37 -6.09 45.03
CA LEU A 125 46.61 -6.53 43.86
C LEU A 125 45.19 -6.99 44.23
N LEU A 126 45.04 -7.75 45.32
CA LEU A 126 43.74 -8.20 45.82
C LEU A 126 42.87 -7.02 46.28
N SER A 127 43.46 -6.02 46.93
CA SER A 127 42.74 -4.80 47.31
C SER A 127 42.32 -3.96 46.10
N LEU A 128 43.14 -3.89 45.05
CA LEU A 128 42.80 -3.22 43.79
C LEU A 128 41.67 -3.94 43.04
N VAL A 129 41.69 -5.27 43.00
CA VAL A 129 40.62 -6.07 42.40
C VAL A 129 39.30 -5.91 43.18
N ALA A 130 39.36 -5.87 44.51
CA ALA A 130 38.19 -5.59 45.34
C ALA A 130 37.65 -4.18 45.09
N ILE A 131 38.49 -3.15 45.03
CA ILE A 131 38.08 -1.77 44.72
C ILE A 131 37.51 -1.67 43.30
N LEU A 132 38.10 -2.34 42.30
CA LEU A 132 37.52 -2.45 40.97
C LEU A 132 36.16 -3.14 41.00
N SER A 133 35.97 -4.20 41.80
CA SER A 133 34.67 -4.86 41.90
C SER A 133 33.59 -4.01 42.58
N PHE A 134 33.94 -3.17 43.56
CA PHE A 134 32.98 -2.32 44.27
C PHE A 134 32.74 -0.95 43.61
N VAL A 135 33.64 -0.48 42.74
CA VAL A 135 33.48 0.79 42.03
C VAL A 135 33.08 0.57 40.57
N VAL A 136 33.77 -0.33 39.86
CA VAL A 136 33.55 -0.52 38.42
C VAL A 136 32.29 -1.34 38.16
N VAL A 137 31.95 -2.35 38.98
CA VAL A 137 30.74 -3.14 38.74
C VAL A 137 29.46 -2.33 38.98
N PRO A 138 29.30 -1.56 40.07
CA PRO A 138 28.14 -0.68 40.22
C PRO A 138 28.13 0.49 39.22
N TRP A 139 29.30 1.01 38.83
CA TRP A 139 29.40 2.07 37.81
C TRP A 139 29.02 1.55 36.41
N TYR A 140 29.43 0.32 36.07
CA TYR A 140 29.03 -0.36 34.83
C TYR A 140 27.56 -0.78 34.86
N GLN A 141 27.04 -1.25 36.00
CA GLN A 141 25.61 -1.56 36.17
C GLN A 141 24.73 -0.30 36.11
N SER A 142 25.19 0.87 36.60
CA SER A 142 24.46 2.15 36.47
C SER A 142 24.52 2.76 35.06
N ARG A 143 25.44 2.30 34.20
CA ARG A 143 25.55 2.69 32.78
C ARG A 143 24.99 1.64 31.82
N ALA A 144 24.80 0.41 32.30
CA ALA A 144 24.12 -0.67 31.61
C ALA A 144 22.62 -0.69 31.92
N ASP A 145 22.03 0.47 32.22
CA ASP A 145 20.64 0.71 31.87
C ASP A 145 20.54 0.57 30.35
N LEU A 146 20.32 -0.66 29.90
CA LEU A 146 19.86 -0.95 28.55
C LEU A 146 18.67 -0.02 28.31
N ASP A 147 18.88 1.00 27.48
CA ASP A 147 17.86 1.98 27.17
C ASP A 147 16.64 1.22 26.66
N LEU A 148 15.60 1.15 27.48
CA LEU A 148 14.38 0.42 27.15
C LEU A 148 13.73 0.98 25.88
N ASN A 149 14.00 2.24 25.53
CA ASN A 149 13.55 2.82 24.27
C ASN A 149 14.39 2.33 23.09
N LEU A 150 15.69 2.10 23.27
CA LEU A 150 16.55 1.48 22.26
C LEU A 150 16.17 0.01 22.04
N LEU A 151 15.96 -0.74 23.12
CA LEU A 151 15.47 -2.13 23.05
C LEU A 151 14.09 -2.22 22.40
N ARG A 152 13.14 -1.36 22.81
CA ARG A 152 11.82 -1.26 22.15
C ARG A 152 11.94 -0.82 20.69
N GLY A 153 12.86 0.07 20.37
CA GLY A 153 13.14 0.50 19.00
C GLY A 153 13.66 -0.65 18.13
N LEU A 154 14.57 -1.47 18.68
CA LEU A 154 15.09 -2.67 18.02
C LEU A 154 14.03 -3.77 17.90
N GLU A 155 13.22 -3.99 18.94
CA GLU A 155 12.12 -4.96 18.92
C GLU A 155 11.04 -4.56 17.91
N ASN A 156 10.62 -3.29 17.90
CA ASN A 156 9.70 -2.75 16.89
C ASN A 156 10.30 -2.85 15.48
N HIS A 157 11.61 -2.64 15.32
CA HIS A 157 12.27 -2.78 14.02
C HIS A 157 12.30 -4.23 13.54
N LEU A 158 12.48 -5.20 14.44
CA LEU A 158 12.43 -6.63 14.08
C LEU A 158 11.00 -7.08 13.79
N ASP A 159 10.02 -6.60 14.55
CA ASP A 159 8.59 -6.91 14.36
C ASP A 159 8.04 -6.27 13.08
N ALA A 160 8.56 -5.10 12.68
CA ALA A 160 8.16 -4.42 11.45
C ALA A 160 8.36 -5.28 10.18
N PHE A 161 9.28 -6.23 10.17
CA PHE A 161 9.51 -7.11 9.01
C PHE A 161 9.07 -8.56 9.26
N ALA A 162 8.52 -8.85 10.44
CA ALA A 162 8.02 -10.15 10.79
C ALA A 162 6.74 -10.47 10.00
N VAL A 163 6.61 -11.73 9.57
CA VAL A 163 5.41 -12.21 8.88
C VAL A 163 4.43 -12.77 9.89
N HIS A 164 3.23 -12.22 9.93
CA HIS A 164 2.14 -12.62 10.80
C HIS A 164 1.03 -13.30 10.01
N ASN A 165 0.94 -14.62 10.14
CA ASN A 165 -0.15 -15.38 9.52
C ASN A 165 -1.39 -15.39 10.41
N ILE A 166 -2.56 -15.25 9.78
CA ILE A 166 -3.89 -15.47 10.37
C ILE A 166 -4.77 -16.24 9.37
N SER A 167 -5.82 -16.90 9.86
CA SER A 167 -6.77 -17.70 9.08
C SER A 167 -8.18 -17.55 9.61
N ALA A 168 -9.18 -17.59 8.74
CA ALA A 168 -10.57 -17.67 9.16
C ALA A 168 -10.84 -18.93 10.01
N PRO A 169 -11.80 -18.90 10.96
CA PRO A 169 -12.09 -20.03 11.84
C PRO A 169 -12.46 -21.34 11.13
N ASP A 170 -13.05 -21.26 9.93
CA ASP A 170 -13.45 -22.40 9.09
C ASP A 170 -12.39 -22.78 8.05
N GLY A 171 -11.23 -22.09 8.04
CA GLY A 171 -10.18 -22.29 7.05
C GLY A 171 -10.58 -21.90 5.62
N SER A 172 -11.62 -21.07 5.42
CA SER A 172 -12.06 -20.62 4.08
C SER A 172 -11.10 -19.64 3.40
N ILE A 173 -10.34 -18.88 4.19
CA ILE A 173 -9.36 -17.88 3.75
C ILE A 173 -8.23 -17.80 4.78
N TYR A 174 -7.00 -17.57 4.31
CA TYR A 174 -5.85 -17.28 5.17
C TYR A 174 -4.93 -16.27 4.50
N GLY A 175 -4.13 -15.57 5.30
CA GLY A 175 -3.25 -14.53 4.78
C GLY A 175 -2.09 -14.21 5.72
N SER A 176 -1.15 -13.45 5.19
CA SER A 176 0.05 -13.00 5.87
C SER A 176 0.11 -11.49 5.89
N PHE A 177 0.45 -10.92 7.05
CA PHE A 177 0.56 -9.48 7.28
C PHE A 177 1.94 -9.13 7.83
N VAL A 178 2.40 -7.91 7.61
CA VAL A 178 3.74 -7.44 8.04
C VAL A 178 3.61 -6.08 8.72
N GLY A 179 4.42 -5.80 9.75
CA GLY A 179 4.31 -4.57 10.54
C GLY A 179 4.68 -3.27 9.80
N ILE A 180 5.60 -3.33 8.84
CA ILE A 180 5.92 -2.20 7.95
C ILE A 180 4.66 -1.85 7.16
N GLY A 181 4.21 -0.60 7.26
CA GLY A 181 2.98 -0.13 6.59
C GLY A 181 1.69 -0.85 7.01
N ALA A 182 1.71 -1.69 8.06
CA ALA A 182 0.65 -2.64 8.36
C ALA A 182 0.20 -3.43 7.12
N SER A 183 1.14 -3.89 6.30
CA SER A 183 0.88 -4.40 4.95
C SER A 183 0.26 -5.79 4.92
N LEU A 184 -0.67 -6.00 3.98
CA LEU A 184 -1.08 -7.33 3.51
C LEU A 184 -0.01 -7.88 2.56
N GLN A 185 0.63 -8.98 2.93
CA GLN A 185 1.68 -9.62 2.13
C GLN A 185 1.14 -10.70 1.20
N SER A 186 0.19 -11.51 1.69
CA SER A 186 -0.44 -12.59 0.91
C SER A 186 -1.87 -12.82 1.37
N LEU A 187 -2.73 -13.23 0.45
CA LEU A 187 -4.11 -13.58 0.74
C LEU A 187 -4.55 -14.74 -0.14
N PHE A 188 -4.83 -15.88 0.50
CA PHE A 188 -5.17 -17.11 -0.17
C PHE A 188 -6.66 -17.39 -0.09
N VAL A 189 -7.30 -17.47 -1.26
CA VAL A 189 -8.72 -17.82 -1.42
C VAL A 189 -8.88 -18.99 -2.38
N LYS A 190 -10.01 -19.70 -2.31
CA LYS A 190 -10.26 -20.86 -3.18
C LYS A 190 -10.75 -20.42 -4.56
N ASP A 191 -10.17 -21.01 -5.60
CA ASP A 191 -10.68 -20.94 -6.97
C ASP A 191 -11.88 -21.88 -7.19
N ARG A 192 -12.46 -21.87 -8.41
CA ARG A 192 -13.58 -22.75 -8.80
C ARG A 192 -13.30 -24.25 -8.68
N HIS A 193 -12.04 -24.64 -8.55
CA HIS A 193 -11.60 -26.03 -8.35
C HIS A 193 -11.28 -26.32 -6.89
N GLY A 194 -11.54 -25.38 -5.97
CA GLY A 194 -11.26 -25.51 -4.54
C GLY A 194 -9.78 -25.34 -4.18
N THR A 195 -8.93 -24.92 -5.12
CA THR A 195 -7.49 -24.73 -4.90
C THR A 195 -7.22 -23.33 -4.35
N PHE A 196 -6.38 -23.23 -3.32
CA PHE A 196 -5.99 -21.93 -2.79
C PHE A 196 -5.04 -21.17 -3.73
N ARG A 197 -5.33 -19.90 -3.96
CA ARG A 197 -4.60 -18.99 -4.83
C ARG A 197 -4.23 -17.72 -4.07
N ASP A 198 -2.97 -17.30 -4.15
CA ASP A 198 -2.49 -16.04 -3.60
C ASP A 198 -2.86 -14.89 -4.55
N ILE A 199 -3.95 -14.19 -4.24
CA ILE A 199 -4.58 -13.23 -5.17
C ILE A 199 -4.07 -11.80 -5.06
N VAL A 200 -3.03 -11.57 -4.25
CA VAL A 200 -2.44 -10.23 -4.06
C VAL A 200 -0.96 -10.24 -4.41
N LEU A 201 -0.45 -9.14 -4.96
CA LEU A 201 0.98 -8.97 -5.20
C LEU A 201 1.68 -8.59 -3.87
N GLY A 202 3.00 -8.75 -3.84
CA GLY A 202 3.82 -8.42 -2.68
C GLY A 202 5.25 -8.93 -2.83
N TYR A 203 6.00 -8.91 -1.73
CA TYR A 203 7.36 -9.45 -1.66
C TYR A 203 7.45 -10.67 -0.73
N ASP A 204 8.20 -11.69 -1.15
CA ASP A 204 8.61 -12.79 -0.26
C ASP A 204 9.67 -12.31 0.76
N ASN A 205 10.59 -11.44 0.32
CA ASN A 205 11.56 -10.78 1.19
C ASN A 205 10.95 -9.51 1.77
N THR A 206 10.59 -9.51 3.06
CA THR A 206 9.89 -8.39 3.69
C THR A 206 10.73 -7.11 3.77
N SER A 207 12.06 -7.18 3.68
CA SER A 207 12.91 -5.98 3.63
C SER A 207 12.67 -5.12 2.39
N GLU A 208 12.15 -5.71 1.31
CA GLU A 208 11.86 -4.99 0.05
C GLU A 208 10.72 -3.98 0.19
N TYR A 209 9.81 -4.16 1.16
CA TYR A 209 8.77 -3.16 1.46
C TYR A 209 9.37 -1.81 1.87
N LEU A 210 10.57 -1.80 2.46
CA LEU A 210 11.28 -0.56 2.80
C LEU A 210 12.30 -0.16 1.73
N HIS A 211 13.00 -1.13 1.12
CA HIS A 211 14.22 -0.87 0.35
C HIS A 211 14.07 -0.94 -1.16
N HIS A 212 13.00 -1.53 -1.70
CA HIS A 212 12.86 -1.64 -3.15
C HIS A 212 12.73 -0.24 -3.78
N PRO A 213 13.57 0.13 -4.77
CA PRO A 213 13.58 1.49 -5.32
C PRO A 213 12.24 1.94 -5.90
N SER A 214 11.49 1.04 -6.57
CA SER A 214 10.16 1.36 -7.11
C SER A 214 9.10 1.62 -6.04
N ASN A 215 9.28 1.08 -4.81
CA ASN A 215 8.31 1.05 -3.72
C ASN A 215 6.84 1.24 -4.15
N PRO A 216 6.19 0.22 -4.74
CA PRO A 216 4.81 0.30 -5.16
C PRO A 216 3.82 0.28 -3.98
N ARG A 217 4.29 0.21 -2.72
CA ARG A 217 3.42 0.22 -1.52
C ARG A 217 2.50 -1.00 -1.42
N PHE A 218 2.94 -2.16 -1.91
CA PHE A 218 2.12 -3.38 -1.98
C PHE A 218 1.37 -3.66 -0.68
N GLY A 219 0.05 -3.60 -0.72
CA GLY A 219 -0.81 -3.98 0.41
C GLY A 219 -0.66 -3.12 1.67
N SER A 220 0.15 -2.06 1.65
CA SER A 220 0.36 -1.16 2.77
C SER A 220 -0.84 -0.25 2.99
N VAL A 221 -1.01 0.22 4.23
CA VAL A 221 -1.85 1.37 4.52
C VAL A 221 -1.12 2.64 4.12
N VAL A 222 -1.72 3.44 3.25
CA VAL A 222 -1.23 4.75 2.85
C VAL A 222 -1.87 5.85 3.70
N GLY A 223 -1.06 6.82 4.14
CA GLY A 223 -1.48 7.87 5.07
C GLY A 223 -0.33 8.82 5.44
N ARG A 224 -0.56 9.93 6.16
CA ARG A 224 -1.83 10.38 6.76
C ARG A 224 -2.95 10.74 5.78
N TYR A 225 -2.57 11.06 4.55
CA TYR A 225 -3.50 11.39 3.47
C TYR A 225 -3.16 10.56 2.24
N ALA A 226 -4.06 9.66 1.84
CA ALA A 226 -3.94 8.83 0.66
C ALA A 226 -4.01 9.69 -0.61
N ASN A 227 -3.43 9.20 -1.71
CA ASN A 227 -3.38 9.91 -2.98
C ASN A 227 -2.73 11.31 -2.86
N ARG A 228 -3.05 12.22 -3.77
CA ARG A 228 -2.34 13.51 -3.93
C ARG A 228 -2.95 14.62 -3.09
N ILE A 229 -2.09 15.48 -2.56
CA ILE A 229 -2.39 16.82 -2.06
C ILE A 229 -1.75 17.82 -3.02
N LYS A 230 -2.59 18.65 -3.65
CA LYS A 230 -2.15 19.67 -4.61
C LYS A 230 -1.20 20.67 -3.96
N ASN A 231 -0.10 20.97 -4.66
CA ASN A 231 0.92 21.92 -4.20
C ASN A 231 1.52 21.58 -2.82
N SER A 232 1.34 20.34 -2.35
CA SER A 232 1.78 19.88 -1.02
C SER A 232 1.34 20.84 0.09
N SER A 233 0.12 21.38 -0.01
CA SER A 233 -0.38 22.38 0.93
C SER A 233 -1.89 22.36 1.04
N PHE A 234 -2.39 22.87 2.17
CA PHE A 234 -3.81 22.98 2.45
C PHE A 234 -4.08 24.04 3.53
N ILE A 235 -5.36 24.37 3.72
CA ILE A 235 -5.84 25.27 4.78
C ILE A 235 -6.79 24.48 5.68
N ILE A 236 -6.67 24.67 6.99
CA ILE A 236 -7.63 24.10 7.95
C ILE A 236 -8.78 25.11 8.17
N PRO A 237 -10.06 24.70 8.06
CA PRO A 237 -11.19 25.54 8.43
C PRO A 237 -11.04 26.13 9.84
N GLY A 238 -11.30 27.43 9.98
CA GLY A 238 -11.03 28.18 11.22
C GLY A 238 -9.63 28.79 11.32
N TYR A 239 -8.68 28.38 10.46
CA TYR A 239 -7.36 28.99 10.33
C TYR A 239 -7.08 29.51 8.90
N PRO A 240 -7.98 30.32 8.28
CA PRO A 240 -7.92 30.65 6.85
C PRO A 240 -6.69 31.46 6.42
N ARG A 241 -5.97 32.07 7.37
CA ARG A 241 -4.73 32.82 7.12
C ARG A 241 -3.46 31.97 7.23
N ARG A 242 -3.58 30.69 7.55
CA ARG A 242 -2.45 29.77 7.73
C ARG A 242 -2.53 28.67 6.67
N ILE A 243 -1.53 28.66 5.80
CA ILE A 243 -1.28 27.56 4.87
C ILE A 243 -0.36 26.57 5.58
N PHE A 244 -0.75 25.30 5.57
CA PHE A 244 0.07 24.19 6.03
C PHE A 244 0.76 23.56 4.83
N HIS A 245 2.01 23.13 4.99
CA HIS A 245 2.78 22.49 3.93
C HIS A 245 3.15 21.08 4.35
N THR A 246 2.89 20.12 3.48
CA THR A 246 3.28 18.72 3.63
C THR A 246 4.59 18.45 2.91
N THR A 247 5.24 17.33 3.22
CA THR A 247 6.48 16.92 2.53
C THR A 247 6.15 16.44 1.11
N PRO A 248 6.64 17.12 0.07
CA PRO A 248 6.41 16.69 -1.30
C PRO A 248 7.28 15.46 -1.62
N ASN A 249 6.78 14.57 -2.47
CA ASN A 249 7.49 13.34 -2.88
C ASN A 249 7.15 12.90 -4.32
N GLU A 250 6.40 13.70 -5.08
CA GLU A 250 6.00 13.40 -6.45
C GLU A 250 6.18 14.63 -7.35
N HIS A 251 6.27 14.41 -8.67
CA HIS A 251 6.36 15.45 -9.71
C HIS A 251 7.37 16.56 -9.36
N GLU A 252 8.63 16.17 -9.12
CA GLU A 252 9.73 17.09 -8.82
C GLU A 252 9.49 18.01 -7.61
N GLY A 253 8.67 17.57 -6.66
CA GLY A 253 8.41 18.30 -5.44
C GLY A 253 7.15 19.16 -5.48
N LEU A 254 6.33 19.05 -6.54
CA LEU A 254 5.09 19.81 -6.65
C LEU A 254 4.00 19.29 -5.71
N ASN A 255 3.89 17.98 -5.55
CA ASN A 255 2.77 17.36 -4.82
C ASN A 255 3.24 16.39 -3.74
N THR A 256 2.39 16.24 -2.72
CA THR A 256 2.51 15.17 -1.74
C THR A 256 1.60 14.03 -2.18
N LEU A 257 2.17 12.84 -2.35
CA LEU A 257 1.49 11.60 -2.64
C LEU A 257 1.58 10.67 -1.42
N HIS A 258 0.43 10.10 -1.02
CA HIS A 258 0.33 9.08 0.04
C HIS A 258 1.00 9.49 1.36
N GLY A 259 0.89 10.77 1.72
CA GLY A 259 1.39 11.31 2.99
C GLY A 259 2.88 11.60 3.05
N GLY A 260 3.61 11.53 1.93
CA GLY A 260 4.99 12.03 1.84
C GLY A 260 6.06 10.94 1.81
N ALA A 261 7.28 11.27 2.25
CA ALA A 261 8.46 10.42 2.16
C ALA A 261 9.28 10.45 3.48
N PRO A 262 9.07 9.51 4.42
CA PRO A 262 8.15 8.38 4.34
C PRO A 262 6.70 8.70 4.77
N GLY A 263 5.74 8.33 3.93
CA GLY A 263 4.35 8.14 4.33
C GLY A 263 4.17 6.89 5.22
N TRP A 264 2.93 6.62 5.65
CA TRP A 264 2.63 5.49 6.54
C TRP A 264 2.99 4.14 5.94
N ASP A 265 2.99 4.01 4.62
CA ASP A 265 3.31 2.79 3.87
C ASP A 265 4.73 2.25 4.14
N ARG A 266 5.63 3.11 4.63
CA ARG A 266 7.04 2.77 4.95
C ARG A 266 7.38 2.94 6.41
N ARG A 267 6.39 3.13 7.28
CA ARG A 267 6.62 3.30 8.72
C ARG A 267 6.40 1.98 9.46
N PRO A 268 7.21 1.69 10.49
CA PRO A 268 7.03 0.49 11.29
C PRO A 268 5.82 0.69 12.20
N PHE A 269 4.73 -0.04 11.92
CA PHE A 269 3.63 -0.14 12.87
C PHE A 269 3.98 -1.18 13.94
N LYS A 270 3.55 -0.92 15.17
CA LYS A 270 3.65 -1.88 16.27
C LYS A 270 2.50 -2.87 16.20
N VAL A 271 2.76 -4.16 16.36
CA VAL A 271 1.69 -5.15 16.57
C VAL A 271 1.11 -4.94 17.98
N GLU A 272 -0.18 -4.60 18.05
CA GLU A 272 -0.87 -4.40 19.34
C GLU A 272 -1.50 -5.69 19.85
N ALA A 273 -2.12 -6.46 18.96
CA ALA A 273 -2.77 -7.72 19.30
C ALA A 273 -2.84 -8.64 18.09
N LYS A 274 -2.75 -9.94 18.34
CA LYS A 274 -2.92 -10.98 17.33
C LYS A 274 -3.58 -12.21 17.95
N ASN A 275 -4.52 -12.82 17.22
CA ASN A 275 -5.01 -14.17 17.48
C ASN A 275 -5.05 -14.97 16.17
N LEU A 276 -5.76 -16.10 16.13
CA LEU A 276 -5.81 -16.96 14.94
C LEU A 276 -6.43 -16.31 13.72
N SER A 277 -7.41 -15.41 13.88
CA SER A 277 -8.20 -14.84 12.79
C SER A 277 -8.18 -13.32 12.73
N CYS A 278 -7.43 -12.67 13.61
CA CYS A 278 -7.37 -11.21 13.71
C CYS A 278 -5.96 -10.74 14.07
N ILE A 279 -5.56 -9.60 13.51
CA ILE A 279 -4.35 -8.87 13.87
C ILE A 279 -4.64 -7.38 13.88
N SER A 280 -4.03 -6.65 14.82
CA SER A 280 -4.11 -5.20 14.87
C SER A 280 -2.74 -4.56 15.04
N PHE A 281 -2.57 -3.42 14.37
CA PHE A 281 -1.37 -2.62 14.32
C PHE A 281 -1.66 -1.22 14.84
N SER A 282 -0.65 -0.55 15.41
CA SER A 282 -0.73 0.86 15.79
C SER A 282 0.45 1.66 15.26
N LEU A 283 0.20 2.95 15.00
CA LEU A 283 1.23 3.92 14.70
C LEU A 283 0.90 5.23 15.43
N VAL A 284 1.93 5.83 16.03
CA VAL A 284 1.87 7.22 16.52
C VAL A 284 2.53 8.10 15.48
N ASP A 285 1.72 8.92 14.82
CA ASP A 285 2.17 9.96 13.91
C ASP A 285 2.27 11.29 14.64
N ARG A 286 3.49 11.82 14.81
CA ARG A 286 3.72 12.98 15.68
C ARG A 286 3.29 14.28 15.01
N ASP A 287 3.05 15.30 15.83
CA ASP A 287 2.84 16.67 15.33
C ASP A 287 4.02 17.13 14.47
N GLY A 288 3.72 17.66 13.28
CA GLY A 288 4.70 18.14 12.30
C GLY A 288 5.34 17.06 11.43
N GLU A 289 5.09 15.78 11.68
CA GLU A 289 5.64 14.69 10.87
C GLU A 289 5.11 14.76 9.44
N GLN A 290 6.01 14.71 8.45
CA GLN A 290 5.71 14.98 7.03
C GLN A 290 4.99 16.32 6.78
N GLY A 291 5.12 17.29 7.71
CA GLY A 291 4.50 18.61 7.64
C GLY A 291 3.03 18.69 8.08
N PHE A 292 2.41 17.57 8.43
CA PHE A 292 1.03 17.55 8.91
C PHE A 292 0.95 17.99 10.38
N PRO A 293 0.02 18.90 10.74
CA PRO A 293 -0.14 19.36 12.11
C PRO A 293 -0.80 18.31 12.99
N SER A 294 -0.65 18.46 14.29
CA SER A 294 -1.24 17.63 15.35
C SER A 294 -0.74 16.17 15.36
N GLU A 295 -0.59 15.61 16.55
CA GLU A 295 -0.33 14.17 16.70
C GLU A 295 -1.59 13.36 16.39
N VAL A 296 -1.41 12.22 15.71
CA VAL A 296 -2.44 11.25 15.39
C VAL A 296 -2.02 9.88 15.91
N ILE A 297 -2.92 9.22 16.65
CA ILE A 297 -2.75 7.82 17.04
C ILE A 297 -3.70 7.00 16.18
N THR A 298 -3.15 6.08 15.39
CA THR A 298 -3.93 5.23 14.49
C THR A 298 -3.87 3.76 14.91
N LYS A 299 -4.96 3.04 14.62
CA LYS A 299 -5.08 1.60 14.77
C LYS A 299 -5.64 1.00 13.48
N ILE A 300 -4.97 -0.02 12.97
CA ILE A 300 -5.38 -0.81 11.80
C ILE A 300 -5.74 -2.21 12.29
N GLU A 301 -6.92 -2.70 11.94
CA GLU A 301 -7.43 -4.01 12.35
C GLU A 301 -7.79 -4.82 11.11
N TYR A 302 -7.20 -5.99 10.99
CA TYR A 302 -7.52 -6.97 9.95
C TYR A 302 -8.12 -8.22 10.58
N GLN A 303 -9.25 -8.67 10.05
CA GLN A 303 -9.93 -9.87 10.52
C GLN A 303 -10.34 -10.75 9.34
N LEU A 304 -10.00 -12.03 9.43
CA LEU A 304 -10.47 -13.07 8.52
C LEU A 304 -11.67 -13.77 9.15
N LEU A 305 -12.81 -13.69 8.48
CA LEU A 305 -14.08 -14.24 8.91
C LEU A 305 -14.41 -15.49 8.09
N SER A 306 -15.24 -16.36 8.66
CA SER A 306 -15.77 -17.53 7.97
C SER A 306 -16.49 -17.16 6.67
N GLY A 307 -16.51 -18.09 5.71
CA GLY A 307 -17.11 -17.88 4.40
C GLY A 307 -16.28 -16.99 3.47
N GLY A 308 -14.95 -16.94 3.64
CA GLY A 308 -14.04 -16.25 2.73
C GLY A 308 -14.15 -14.72 2.81
N LYS A 309 -14.22 -14.16 4.01
CA LYS A 309 -14.39 -12.71 4.21
C LYS A 309 -13.17 -12.10 4.88
N TRP A 310 -12.68 -10.99 4.35
CA TRP A 310 -11.63 -10.17 4.96
C TRP A 310 -12.21 -8.80 5.34
N LYS A 311 -12.22 -8.51 6.63
CA LYS A 311 -12.64 -7.22 7.18
C LYS A 311 -11.41 -6.40 7.52
N THR A 312 -11.42 -5.14 7.10
CA THR A 312 -10.41 -4.14 7.43
C THR A 312 -11.10 -2.96 8.09
N ARG A 313 -10.58 -2.54 9.25
CA ARG A 313 -11.02 -1.34 9.96
C ARG A 313 -9.81 -0.48 10.29
N MET A 314 -9.88 0.80 9.96
CA MET A 314 -8.84 1.77 10.30
C MET A 314 -9.48 2.88 11.12
N THR A 315 -8.88 3.20 12.25
CA THR A 315 -9.34 4.30 13.11
C THR A 315 -8.18 5.19 13.47
N ALA A 316 -8.41 6.49 13.51
CA ALA A 316 -7.39 7.43 13.95
C ALA A 316 -7.97 8.51 14.86
N GLN A 317 -7.23 8.85 15.91
CA GLN A 317 -7.56 9.91 16.85
C GLN A 317 -6.51 10.99 16.77
N ALA A 318 -6.90 12.19 16.35
CA ALA A 318 -6.03 13.36 16.34
C ALA A 318 -6.13 14.13 17.67
N LYS A 319 -5.00 14.67 18.14
CA LYS A 319 -4.94 15.56 19.31
C LYS A 319 -5.30 17.02 19.02
N GLY A 320 -5.44 17.36 17.74
CA GLY A 320 -5.83 18.67 17.24
C GLY A 320 -6.26 18.57 15.77
N PRO A 321 -6.71 19.67 15.15
CA PRO A 321 -7.13 19.68 13.75
C PRO A 321 -6.03 19.22 12.80
N THR A 322 -6.33 18.24 11.94
CA THR A 322 -5.41 17.72 10.92
C THR A 322 -6.17 16.92 9.86
N PRO A 323 -5.75 16.93 8.58
CA PRO A 323 -6.38 16.10 7.57
C PRO A 323 -6.02 14.62 7.77
N ILE A 324 -7.00 13.74 7.63
CA ILE A 324 -6.80 12.28 7.64
C ILE A 324 -7.66 11.66 6.54
N MET A 325 -7.02 10.94 5.62
CA MET A 325 -7.69 10.11 4.62
C MET A 325 -6.82 8.89 4.39
N LEU A 326 -7.30 7.70 4.74
CA LEU A 326 -6.52 6.46 4.67
C LEU A 326 -7.04 5.56 3.55
N SER A 327 -6.17 4.71 3.05
CA SER A 327 -6.52 3.64 2.12
C SER A 327 -5.59 2.45 2.28
N SER A 328 -6.00 1.30 1.75
CA SER A 328 -5.17 0.10 1.63
C SER A 328 -4.77 -0.10 0.18
N HIS A 329 -3.47 -0.08 -0.10
CA HIS A 329 -2.92 -0.05 -1.45
C HIS A 329 -2.68 -1.48 -1.99
N VAL A 330 -3.72 -2.32 -1.96
CA VAL A 330 -3.64 -3.74 -2.37
C VAL A 330 -3.68 -3.88 -3.89
N TYR A 331 -2.73 -4.65 -4.41
CA TYR A 331 -2.63 -4.99 -5.82
C TYR A 331 -3.22 -6.39 -6.05
N TRP A 332 -4.32 -6.46 -6.77
CA TRP A 332 -5.12 -7.66 -6.97
C TRP A 332 -4.83 -8.34 -8.31
N ASN A 333 -4.72 -9.66 -8.30
CA ASN A 333 -4.83 -10.51 -9.48
C ASN A 333 -5.60 -11.79 -9.08
N LEU A 334 -6.88 -11.87 -9.45
CA LEU A 334 -7.74 -13.00 -9.04
C LEU A 334 -7.41 -14.33 -9.74
N ASP A 335 -6.51 -14.33 -10.72
CA ASP A 335 -5.99 -15.56 -11.32
C ASP A 335 -4.68 -16.01 -10.67
N ALA A 336 -4.11 -15.19 -9.76
CA ALA A 336 -2.86 -15.45 -9.07
C ALA A 336 -1.72 -15.86 -10.02
N TYR A 337 -1.73 -15.31 -11.25
CA TYR A 337 -0.81 -15.67 -12.32
C TYR A 337 -0.80 -17.17 -12.69
N ALA A 338 -1.85 -17.92 -12.35
CA ALA A 338 -2.01 -19.32 -12.74
C ALA A 338 -2.38 -19.50 -14.23
N SER A 339 -2.69 -18.39 -14.92
CA SER A 339 -2.90 -18.31 -16.37
C SER A 339 -1.90 -17.37 -17.02
N SER A 340 -1.75 -17.48 -18.35
CA SER A 340 -1.03 -16.49 -19.16
C SER A 340 -1.80 -15.18 -19.34
N GLU A 341 -3.10 -15.17 -19.04
CA GLU A 341 -3.94 -13.97 -19.10
C GLU A 341 -3.58 -12.98 -17.99
N SER A 342 -3.66 -11.70 -18.35
CA SER A 342 -3.39 -10.57 -17.47
C SER A 342 -4.63 -10.19 -16.64
N ALA A 343 -4.44 -9.39 -15.57
CA ALA A 343 -5.56 -8.88 -14.77
C ALA A 343 -6.51 -7.96 -15.55
N SER A 344 -6.08 -7.50 -16.73
CA SER A 344 -6.95 -6.81 -17.68
C SER A 344 -8.10 -7.69 -18.20
N LYS A 345 -8.05 -9.02 -18.06
CA LYS A 345 -9.16 -9.93 -18.40
C LYS A 345 -10.22 -10.06 -17.32
N HIS A 346 -9.99 -9.47 -16.16
CA HIS A 346 -10.97 -9.44 -15.08
C HIS A 346 -12.13 -8.55 -15.47
N PHE A 347 -13.29 -8.87 -14.93
CA PHE A 347 -14.47 -8.04 -15.06
C PHE A 347 -14.62 -7.20 -13.80
N LEU A 348 -15.01 -5.94 -13.98
CA LEU A 348 -15.25 -4.99 -12.91
C LEU A 348 -16.67 -4.42 -13.04
N GLN A 349 -17.32 -4.24 -11.90
CA GLN A 349 -18.56 -3.49 -11.75
C GLN A 349 -18.45 -2.58 -10.52
N LEU A 350 -18.79 -1.30 -10.68
CA LEU A 350 -18.72 -0.26 -9.65
C LEU A 350 -20.07 0.45 -9.54
N ASN A 351 -20.55 0.66 -8.32
CA ASN A 351 -21.70 1.52 -8.04
C ASN A 351 -21.28 3.00 -7.97
N ALA A 352 -20.63 3.49 -9.03
CA ALA A 352 -20.05 4.83 -9.13
C ALA A 352 -20.41 5.47 -10.48
N SER A 353 -21.07 6.63 -10.46
CA SER A 353 -21.49 7.34 -11.68
C SER A 353 -20.61 8.54 -12.03
N GLN A 354 -19.67 8.90 -11.17
CA GLN A 354 -18.79 10.06 -11.38
C GLN A 354 -17.33 9.69 -11.11
N TYR A 355 -16.43 10.47 -11.69
CA TYR A 355 -15.01 10.43 -11.37
C TYR A 355 -14.47 11.84 -11.15
N ILE A 356 -13.38 11.93 -10.37
CA ILE A 356 -12.67 13.18 -10.13
C ILE A 356 -11.76 13.44 -11.34
N ALA A 357 -12.01 14.52 -12.06
CA ALA A 357 -11.16 14.92 -13.18
C ALA A 357 -9.82 15.46 -12.67
N VAL A 358 -8.75 15.02 -13.30
CA VAL A 358 -7.37 15.36 -12.95
C VAL A 358 -6.67 16.09 -14.10
N ASP A 359 -5.62 16.82 -13.77
CA ASP A 359 -4.72 17.45 -14.74
C ASP A 359 -3.70 16.41 -15.28
N PRO A 360 -2.81 16.80 -16.23
CA PRO A 360 -1.86 15.85 -16.84
C PRO A 360 -0.86 15.22 -15.86
N ILE A 361 -0.70 15.78 -14.65
CA ILE A 361 0.12 15.20 -13.57
C ILE A 361 -0.74 14.57 -12.47
N LEU A 362 -1.98 14.19 -12.81
CA LEU A 362 -2.91 13.44 -11.97
C LEU A 362 -3.40 14.16 -10.71
N VAL A 363 -3.30 15.49 -10.67
CA VAL A 363 -3.81 16.30 -9.55
C VAL A 363 -5.27 16.71 -9.81
N PRO A 364 -6.17 16.61 -8.82
CA PRO A 364 -7.55 17.04 -8.97
C PRO A 364 -7.71 18.48 -9.47
N THR A 365 -8.67 18.64 -10.39
CA THR A 365 -9.05 19.94 -10.97
C THR A 365 -10.23 20.59 -10.24
N GLY A 366 -10.92 19.83 -9.38
CA GLY A 366 -12.18 20.23 -8.73
C GLY A 366 -13.44 19.77 -9.47
N ALA A 367 -13.32 19.35 -10.73
CA ALA A 367 -14.47 18.89 -11.51
C ALA A 367 -14.82 17.42 -11.22
N LEU A 368 -16.09 17.16 -10.94
CA LEU A 368 -16.68 15.81 -10.90
C LEU A 368 -17.40 15.54 -12.22
N GLN A 369 -16.89 14.59 -13.00
CA GLN A 369 -17.40 14.28 -14.34
C GLN A 369 -18.20 12.97 -14.33
N PRO A 370 -19.25 12.82 -15.16
CA PRO A 370 -19.97 11.56 -15.28
C PRO A 370 -19.07 10.49 -15.91
N VAL A 371 -19.18 9.25 -15.45
CA VAL A 371 -18.49 8.11 -16.09
C VAL A 371 -19.15 7.69 -17.40
N LYS A 372 -20.44 7.98 -17.55
CA LYS A 372 -21.25 7.60 -18.72
C LYS A 372 -20.58 8.07 -20.02
N ASP A 373 -20.58 7.20 -21.02
CA ASP A 373 -19.98 7.44 -22.33
C ASP A 373 -18.46 7.67 -22.28
N THR A 374 -17.80 7.21 -21.21
CA THR A 374 -16.33 7.20 -21.06
C THR A 374 -15.79 5.78 -20.84
N PRO A 375 -14.47 5.56 -21.04
CA PRO A 375 -13.83 4.28 -20.70
C PRO A 375 -13.93 3.91 -19.21
N LEU A 376 -14.24 4.86 -18.33
CA LEU A 376 -14.39 4.67 -16.88
C LEU A 376 -15.79 4.15 -16.48
N ASP A 377 -16.71 3.96 -17.44
CA ASP A 377 -18.05 3.48 -17.14
C ASP A 377 -18.07 1.98 -16.78
N PHE A 378 -17.88 1.69 -15.49
CA PHE A 378 -18.02 0.35 -14.91
C PHE A 378 -19.36 0.20 -14.16
N THR A 379 -20.36 1.03 -14.44
CA THR A 379 -21.70 0.88 -13.83
C THR A 379 -22.33 -0.47 -14.18
N GLU A 380 -22.02 -0.94 -15.39
CA GLU A 380 -22.27 -2.30 -15.84
C GLU A 380 -20.99 -3.14 -15.86
N ALA A 381 -21.17 -4.43 -15.61
CA ALA A 381 -20.11 -5.45 -15.65
C ALA A 381 -19.30 -5.40 -16.95
N THR A 382 -18.02 -5.06 -16.86
CA THR A 382 -17.16 -4.88 -18.04
C THR A 382 -15.78 -5.50 -17.85
N GLU A 383 -15.26 -6.19 -18.87
CA GLU A 383 -13.85 -6.59 -18.95
C GLU A 383 -12.94 -5.35 -18.93
N ILE A 384 -12.07 -5.25 -17.93
CA ILE A 384 -11.23 -4.07 -17.67
C ILE A 384 -10.40 -3.68 -18.90
N GLY A 385 -9.82 -4.68 -19.57
CA GLY A 385 -8.94 -4.54 -20.72
C GLY A 385 -9.63 -4.08 -22.00
N SER A 386 -10.95 -4.24 -22.09
CA SER A 386 -11.71 -3.99 -23.33
C SER A 386 -11.67 -2.53 -23.79
N ARG A 387 -11.40 -1.59 -22.87
CA ARG A 387 -11.38 -0.14 -23.15
C ARG A 387 -10.05 0.55 -22.87
N LEU A 388 -8.99 -0.19 -22.52
CA LEU A 388 -7.69 0.41 -22.18
C LEU A 388 -7.16 1.34 -23.29
N ASN A 389 -7.28 0.97 -24.56
CA ASN A 389 -6.80 1.81 -25.67
C ASN A 389 -7.57 3.14 -25.81
N GLN A 390 -8.71 3.31 -25.14
CA GLN A 390 -9.53 4.51 -25.15
C GLN A 390 -9.16 5.47 -24.00
N THR A 391 -8.27 5.07 -23.09
CA THR A 391 -7.95 5.84 -21.88
C THR A 391 -6.81 6.84 -22.06
N LEU A 392 -6.39 7.12 -23.29
CA LEU A 392 -5.27 8.02 -23.56
C LEU A 392 -5.50 9.37 -22.88
N GLY A 393 -4.60 9.76 -21.97
CA GLY A 393 -4.70 11.01 -21.22
C GLY A 393 -5.57 10.94 -19.95
N LEU A 394 -6.29 9.83 -19.70
CA LEU A 394 -7.12 9.68 -18.49
C LEU A 394 -6.29 9.38 -17.23
N CYS A 395 -5.15 8.71 -17.38
CA CYS A 395 -4.22 8.38 -16.30
C CYS A 395 -2.97 9.27 -16.30
N GLY A 396 -3.09 10.50 -16.79
CA GLY A 396 -2.00 11.47 -16.91
C GLY A 396 -1.53 11.63 -18.36
N GLU A 397 -0.59 12.57 -18.56
CA GLU A 397 -0.03 12.88 -19.88
C GLU A 397 0.52 11.62 -20.57
N ASP A 398 0.12 11.40 -21.83
CA ASP A 398 0.53 10.25 -22.65
C ASP A 398 0.34 8.87 -22.00
N CYS A 399 -0.55 8.77 -21.00
CA CYS A 399 -0.79 7.53 -20.27
C CYS A 399 -1.93 6.71 -20.88
N ILE A 400 -1.72 5.39 -20.95
CA ILE A 400 -2.73 4.37 -21.26
C ILE A 400 -2.87 3.45 -20.04
N GLY A 401 -4.09 3.27 -19.55
CA GLY A 401 -4.40 2.69 -18.26
C GLY A 401 -5.51 3.43 -17.52
N TYR A 402 -5.92 2.84 -16.40
CA TYR A 402 -6.72 3.50 -15.37
C TYR A 402 -5.80 3.94 -14.24
N ASP A 403 -5.98 5.17 -13.76
CA ASP A 403 -5.42 5.70 -12.51
C ASP A 403 -6.35 6.80 -11.99
N ASN A 404 -7.61 6.43 -11.72
CA ASN A 404 -8.70 7.38 -11.55
C ASN A 404 -9.46 7.15 -10.23
N ALA A 405 -9.81 8.24 -9.56
CA ALA A 405 -10.69 8.24 -8.40
C ALA A 405 -12.16 8.36 -8.86
N LEU A 406 -12.95 7.33 -8.56
CA LEU A 406 -14.38 7.29 -8.82
C LEU A 406 -15.17 7.59 -7.55
N VAL A 407 -16.33 8.22 -7.71
CA VAL A 407 -17.23 8.62 -6.62
C VAL A 407 -18.43 7.68 -6.60
N TYR A 408 -18.63 7.01 -5.48
CA TYR A 408 -19.78 6.13 -5.30
C TYR A 408 -21.08 6.94 -5.24
N HIS A 409 -22.18 6.32 -5.65
CA HIS A 409 -23.51 6.92 -5.50
C HIS A 409 -23.80 7.25 -4.02
N SER A 410 -24.19 8.49 -3.74
CA SER A 410 -24.45 8.97 -2.37
C SER A 410 -25.65 8.29 -1.70
N ASN A 411 -26.60 7.77 -2.49
CA ASN A 411 -27.79 7.06 -2.02
C ASN A 411 -27.65 5.53 -2.03
N ARG A 412 -26.43 4.99 -2.22
CA ARG A 412 -26.20 3.55 -2.21
C ARG A 412 -26.50 2.95 -0.83
N SER A 413 -26.89 1.68 -0.82
CA SER A 413 -26.90 0.90 0.42
C SER A 413 -25.47 0.67 0.90
N LEU A 414 -25.22 0.88 2.19
CA LEU A 414 -23.95 0.55 2.85
C LEU A 414 -23.87 -0.95 3.24
N ASP A 415 -24.97 -1.69 3.09
CA ASP A 415 -25.03 -3.13 3.36
C ASP A 415 -24.82 -4.00 2.10
N LEU A 416 -24.84 -3.38 0.92
CA LEU A 416 -24.63 -4.04 -0.37
C LEU A 416 -23.23 -3.73 -0.91
N PRO A 417 -22.65 -4.62 -1.74
CA PRO A 417 -21.37 -4.36 -2.36
C PRO A 417 -21.39 -3.05 -3.17
N ALA A 418 -20.44 -2.16 -2.88
CA ALA A 418 -20.19 -0.97 -3.67
C ALA A 418 -19.46 -1.31 -4.99
N MET A 419 -18.78 -2.46 -5.03
CA MET A 419 -18.13 -2.98 -6.21
C MET A 419 -18.03 -4.50 -6.22
N SER A 420 -17.83 -5.07 -7.40
CA SER A 420 -17.45 -6.47 -7.61
C SER A 420 -16.40 -6.59 -8.71
N MET A 421 -15.43 -7.47 -8.53
CA MET A 421 -14.44 -7.85 -9.54
C MET A 421 -14.31 -9.36 -9.58
N TRP A 422 -14.23 -9.97 -10.77
CA TRP A 422 -14.06 -11.42 -10.90
C TRP A 422 -13.20 -11.81 -12.09
N SER A 423 -12.68 -13.03 -12.05
CA SER A 423 -12.09 -13.67 -13.22
C SER A 423 -12.92 -14.87 -13.67
N HIS A 424 -13.15 -14.98 -14.98
CA HIS A 424 -13.73 -16.19 -15.56
C HIS A 424 -12.76 -17.37 -15.55
N GLN A 425 -11.46 -17.13 -15.48
CA GLN A 425 -10.44 -18.18 -15.53
C GLN A 425 -10.36 -18.92 -14.18
N SER A 426 -10.03 -18.23 -13.09
CA SER A 426 -10.06 -18.84 -11.75
C SER A 426 -11.48 -19.05 -11.22
N GLY A 427 -12.46 -18.29 -11.71
CA GLY A 427 -13.80 -18.22 -11.14
C GLY A 427 -13.88 -17.45 -9.83
N ILE A 428 -12.78 -16.90 -9.32
CA ILE A 428 -12.79 -16.10 -8.08
C ILE A 428 -13.52 -14.78 -8.34
N LYS A 429 -14.44 -14.45 -7.45
CA LYS A 429 -15.11 -13.15 -7.36
C LYS A 429 -14.83 -12.50 -6.01
N MET A 430 -14.45 -11.23 -6.05
CA MET A 430 -14.32 -10.34 -4.91
C MET A 430 -15.46 -9.32 -4.94
N SER A 431 -16.24 -9.22 -3.86
CA SER A 431 -17.25 -8.17 -3.67
C SER A 431 -16.86 -7.32 -2.47
N VAL A 432 -16.96 -5.99 -2.56
CA VAL A 432 -16.51 -5.09 -1.48
C VAL A 432 -17.68 -4.27 -0.97
N VAL A 433 -17.97 -4.40 0.33
CA VAL A 433 -18.85 -3.52 1.09
C VAL A 433 -17.98 -2.52 1.84
N THR A 434 -18.26 -1.23 1.73
CA THR A 434 -17.42 -0.17 2.30
C THR A 434 -18.25 1.04 2.75
N ASP A 435 -17.76 1.79 3.73
CA ASP A 435 -18.31 3.08 4.16
C ASP A 435 -17.66 4.28 3.44
N GLN A 436 -16.70 4.03 2.54
CA GLN A 436 -15.97 5.08 1.85
C GLN A 436 -16.79 5.79 0.76
N LEU A 437 -16.48 7.06 0.52
CA LEU A 437 -17.16 7.91 -0.46
C LEU A 437 -16.75 7.60 -1.91
N GLY A 438 -15.53 7.10 -2.10
CA GLY A 438 -15.00 6.80 -3.41
C GLY A 438 -14.04 5.61 -3.42
N VAL A 439 -13.51 5.36 -4.60
CA VAL A 439 -12.54 4.30 -4.86
C VAL A 439 -11.54 4.77 -5.91
N GLN A 440 -10.25 4.57 -5.64
CA GLN A 440 -9.21 4.70 -6.65
C GLN A 440 -9.01 3.35 -7.33
N ILE A 441 -9.03 3.38 -8.67
CA ILE A 441 -8.72 2.24 -9.51
C ILE A 441 -7.44 2.55 -10.28
N TYR A 442 -6.40 1.74 -10.04
CA TYR A 442 -5.16 1.82 -10.77
C TYR A 442 -4.84 0.49 -11.47
N SER A 443 -4.56 0.56 -12.76
CA SER A 443 -4.42 -0.61 -13.64
C SER A 443 -3.01 -1.17 -13.72
N CYS A 444 -2.13 -0.84 -12.77
CA CYS A 444 -0.73 -1.27 -12.79
C CYS A 444 0.02 -0.88 -14.07
N ASN A 445 -0.35 0.22 -14.73
CA ASN A 445 0.27 0.68 -15.98
C ASN A 445 1.73 1.15 -15.84
N SER A 446 2.25 1.26 -14.60
CA SER A 446 3.61 1.73 -14.30
C SER A 446 4.30 0.89 -13.22
N ILE A 447 3.91 -0.39 -13.07
CA ILE A 447 4.60 -1.31 -12.14
C ILE A 447 6.02 -1.63 -12.62
N LEU A 448 6.22 -1.66 -13.94
CA LEU A 448 7.55 -1.64 -14.54
C LEU A 448 8.02 -0.19 -14.68
N SER A 449 9.16 0.09 -14.07
CA SER A 449 9.80 1.40 -14.16
C SER A 449 10.29 1.68 -15.58
N PHE A 450 10.06 2.91 -16.06
CA PHE A 450 10.68 3.41 -17.30
C PHE A 450 12.18 3.71 -17.13
N ASP A 451 12.66 3.91 -15.89
CA ASP A 451 14.08 4.01 -15.60
C ASP A 451 14.73 2.62 -15.67
N PRO A 452 15.62 2.35 -16.64
CA PRO A 452 16.24 1.03 -16.83
C PRO A 452 17.20 0.64 -15.69
N ARG A 453 17.55 1.57 -14.80
CA ARG A 453 18.38 1.30 -13.61
C ARG A 453 17.58 0.62 -12.50
N VAL A 454 16.26 0.77 -12.52
CA VAL A 454 15.36 0.15 -11.54
C VAL A 454 15.03 -1.26 -12.01
N LYS A 455 15.44 -2.24 -11.22
CA LYS A 455 15.19 -3.65 -11.56
C LYS A 455 13.69 -3.96 -11.51
N PRO A 456 13.16 -4.78 -12.43
CA PRO A 456 11.81 -5.30 -12.33
C PRO A 456 11.60 -6.06 -11.02
N ILE A 457 10.38 -5.99 -10.50
CA ILE A 457 10.00 -6.69 -9.28
C ILE A 457 9.70 -8.15 -9.61
N PRO A 458 10.41 -9.13 -9.02
CA PRO A 458 10.07 -10.54 -9.19
C PRO A 458 8.72 -10.86 -8.53
N ARG A 459 7.95 -11.76 -9.14
CA ARG A 459 6.74 -12.31 -8.53
C ARG A 459 7.09 -13.06 -7.24
N LYS A 460 6.12 -13.22 -6.34
CA LYS A 460 6.24 -14.14 -5.20
C LYS A 460 6.37 -15.59 -5.67
N LYS A 461 6.98 -16.45 -4.85
CA LYS A 461 7.05 -17.90 -5.09
C LYS A 461 5.67 -18.53 -5.29
N SER A 462 4.65 -18.06 -4.57
CA SER A 462 3.25 -18.47 -4.72
C SER A 462 2.65 -18.15 -6.11
N GLN A 463 3.32 -17.30 -6.89
CA GLN A 463 2.89 -16.77 -8.19
C GLN A 463 3.96 -17.03 -9.27
N MET A 464 4.63 -18.19 -9.17
CA MET A 464 5.69 -18.65 -10.11
C MET A 464 6.97 -17.80 -10.13
N GLY A 465 7.20 -17.00 -9.09
CA GLY A 465 8.48 -16.34 -8.87
C GLY A 465 9.60 -17.29 -8.45
N PRO A 466 10.87 -16.86 -8.48
CA PRO A 466 11.32 -15.50 -8.82
C PRO A 466 11.65 -15.31 -10.31
N HIS A 467 11.40 -16.32 -11.16
CA HIS A 467 11.77 -16.29 -12.59
C HIS A 467 10.80 -15.49 -13.48
N ALA A 468 9.65 -15.09 -12.92
CA ALA A 468 8.70 -14.19 -13.54
C ALA A 468 8.65 -12.87 -12.78
N ILE A 469 8.21 -11.80 -13.44
CA ILE A 469 8.11 -10.44 -12.90
C ILE A 469 6.68 -9.94 -12.93
N TYR A 470 6.31 -8.98 -12.09
CA TYR A 470 5.04 -8.28 -12.24
C TYR A 470 5.10 -7.36 -13.47
N GLU A 471 4.18 -7.54 -14.41
CA GLU A 471 4.16 -6.82 -15.69
C GLU A 471 3.09 -5.72 -15.67
N ASN A 472 3.20 -4.73 -16.55
CA ASN A 472 2.17 -3.71 -16.68
C ASN A 472 0.81 -4.34 -16.99
N PHE A 473 -0.26 -3.77 -16.43
CA PHE A 473 -1.63 -4.28 -16.55
C PHE A 473 -1.89 -5.64 -15.89
N SER A 474 -0.90 -6.26 -15.25
CA SER A 474 -1.02 -7.59 -14.66
C SER A 474 -1.70 -7.63 -13.29
N CYS A 475 -2.18 -6.48 -12.81
CA CYS A 475 -2.93 -6.33 -11.58
C CYS A 475 -3.88 -5.15 -11.65
N ILE A 476 -4.80 -5.09 -10.70
CA ILE A 476 -5.68 -3.95 -10.45
C ILE A 476 -5.51 -3.55 -8.99
N VAL A 477 -5.23 -2.28 -8.74
CA VAL A 477 -5.24 -1.70 -7.40
C VAL A 477 -6.61 -1.13 -7.13
N ILE A 478 -7.15 -1.44 -5.96
CA ILE A 478 -8.46 -0.99 -5.51
C ILE A 478 -8.28 -0.39 -4.12
N GLU A 479 -8.43 0.92 -4.06
CA GLU A 479 -8.20 1.74 -2.88
C GLU A 479 -9.53 2.38 -2.47
N GLN A 480 -10.22 1.78 -1.50
CA GLN A 480 -11.42 2.38 -0.90
C GLN A 480 -10.97 3.61 -0.10
N GLN A 481 -11.51 4.80 -0.38
CA GLN A 481 -11.02 6.04 0.22
C GLN A 481 -12.04 7.20 0.14
N GLY A 482 -11.68 8.34 0.74
CA GLY A 482 -12.39 9.61 0.55
C GLY A 482 -12.20 10.19 -0.86
N LEU A 483 -12.62 11.44 -1.05
CA LEU A 483 -12.38 12.14 -2.31
C LEU A 483 -10.96 12.72 -2.32
N ILE A 484 -10.18 12.40 -3.36
CA ILE A 484 -8.78 12.81 -3.43
C ILE A 484 -8.66 14.34 -3.46
N ASP A 485 -7.72 14.89 -2.69
CA ASP A 485 -7.52 16.34 -2.50
C ASP A 485 -8.76 17.14 -2.01
N ALA A 486 -9.79 16.50 -1.43
CA ALA A 486 -11.00 17.20 -0.97
C ALA A 486 -10.75 18.34 0.03
N ILE A 487 -9.66 18.25 0.80
CA ILE A 487 -9.19 19.33 1.69
C ILE A 487 -8.92 20.66 0.96
N ASN A 488 -8.72 20.61 -0.36
CA ASN A 488 -8.51 21.76 -1.24
C ASN A 488 -9.72 22.05 -2.17
N HIS A 489 -10.81 21.29 -2.02
CA HIS A 489 -12.04 21.38 -2.83
C HIS A 489 -13.28 21.56 -1.94
N PRO A 490 -13.41 22.71 -1.25
CA PRO A 490 -14.53 22.96 -0.32
C PRO A 490 -15.91 22.90 -1.01
N GLU A 491 -15.99 23.12 -2.32
CA GLU A 491 -17.20 22.99 -3.13
C GLU A 491 -17.83 21.60 -3.09
N TRP A 492 -17.08 20.56 -2.73
CA TRP A 492 -17.59 19.20 -2.60
C TRP A 492 -18.29 18.92 -1.26
N ASN A 493 -18.22 19.86 -0.31
CA ASN A 493 -18.78 19.71 1.05
C ASN A 493 -18.32 18.43 1.78
N VAL A 494 -17.08 18.00 1.52
CA VAL A 494 -16.42 16.91 2.25
C VAL A 494 -15.46 17.53 3.26
N ASP A 495 -15.57 17.10 4.52
CA ASP A 495 -14.71 17.58 5.60
C ASP A 495 -13.79 16.44 6.06
N ASP A 496 -12.56 16.45 5.54
CA ASP A 496 -11.50 15.48 5.89
C ASP A 496 -10.60 15.99 7.03
N ILE A 497 -10.98 17.09 7.72
CA ILE A 497 -10.26 17.55 8.91
C ILE A 497 -10.80 16.82 10.14
N HIS A 498 -9.91 16.15 10.84
CA HIS A 498 -10.19 15.38 12.06
C HIS A 498 -9.56 16.04 13.29
N GLY A 499 -10.06 15.70 14.47
CA GLY A 499 -9.63 16.30 15.73
C GLY A 499 -10.07 15.49 16.95
N PRO A 500 -9.86 16.00 18.17
CA PRO A 500 -10.24 15.33 19.43
C PRO A 500 -11.70 14.87 19.44
N ASP A 501 -12.60 15.70 18.92
CA ASP A 501 -14.05 15.47 18.95
C ASP A 501 -14.60 14.83 17.67
N LYS A 502 -13.73 14.56 16.68
CA LYS A 502 -14.09 13.96 15.38
C LYS A 502 -13.07 12.87 15.02
N PRO A 503 -13.19 11.66 15.60
CA PRO A 503 -12.34 10.54 15.25
C PRO A 503 -12.53 10.15 13.77
N TYR A 504 -11.47 9.63 13.16
CA TYR A 504 -11.52 9.06 11.82
C TYR A 504 -11.89 7.58 11.89
N GLU A 505 -12.79 7.14 11.00
CA GLU A 505 -13.12 5.73 10.80
C GLU A 505 -13.14 5.39 9.30
N TRP A 506 -12.71 4.17 9.00
CA TRP A 506 -12.72 3.58 7.67
C TRP A 506 -13.01 2.09 7.82
N ASN A 507 -13.97 1.57 7.07
CA ASN A 507 -14.38 0.17 7.16
C ASN A 507 -14.64 -0.41 5.77
N SER A 508 -14.05 -1.57 5.50
CA SER A 508 -14.37 -2.37 4.32
C SER A 508 -14.41 -3.87 4.64
N VAL A 509 -15.32 -4.58 3.98
CA VAL A 509 -15.41 -6.04 3.99
C VAL A 509 -15.29 -6.53 2.55
N TYR A 510 -14.25 -7.31 2.30
CA TYR A 510 -13.98 -8.01 1.04
C TYR A 510 -14.52 -9.43 1.18
N GLU A 511 -15.48 -9.80 0.35
CA GLU A 511 -16.08 -11.14 0.31
C GLU A 511 -15.62 -11.88 -0.95
N PHE A 512 -15.03 -13.06 -0.75
CA PHE A 512 -14.52 -13.91 -1.81
C PHE A 512 -15.43 -15.11 -2.02
N SER A 513 -15.87 -15.29 -3.26
CA SER A 513 -16.77 -16.36 -3.69
C SER A 513 -16.34 -16.89 -5.06
N THR A 514 -17.06 -17.87 -5.59
CA THR A 514 -16.88 -18.38 -6.95
C THR A 514 -18.10 -18.05 -7.80
N ILE A 515 -17.90 -17.61 -9.06
CA ILE A 515 -18.98 -17.33 -10.03
C ILE A 515 -19.58 -18.58 -10.68
#